data_AF-A0A3N5XTB7-F1
#
_entry.id   AF-A0A3N5XTB7-F1
#
_cell.length_a   1.000
_cell.length_b   1.000
_cell.length_c   1.000
_cell.angle_alpha   90.00
_cell.angle_beta   90.00
_cell.angle_gamma   90.00
#
_symmetry.space_group_name_H-M   'P 1'
#
loop_
_entity.id
_entity.type
_entity.pdbx_description
1 polymer ?
#
loop_
_entity_poly.entity_id
_entity_poly.type
_entity_poly.pdbx_seq_one_letter_code
_entity_poly.pdbx_strand_id
1 'polypeptide(L)' 'DGVARAVAPAHTPFDGDTLFALATGTHDGKVDLLSIGALAADVVAEAIVRAVRAAKGIPGFPAAGEIR' A
#
# COMPACT_ATOMS: atom_id res chain seq x y z
N ASP A 1 -3.02 -8.71 -4.48
CA ASP A 1 -1.91 -7.73 -4.38
C ASP A 1 -1.94 -7.07 -3.00
N GLY A 2 -1.09 -6.08 -2.74
CA GLY A 2 -1.05 -5.38 -1.46
C GLY A 2 -2.26 -4.48 -1.18
N VAL A 3 -2.88 -3.90 -2.22
CA VAL A 3 -4.07 -3.04 -2.06
C VAL A 3 -5.23 -3.85 -1.49
N ALA A 4 -5.53 -4.99 -2.12
CA ALA A 4 -6.61 -5.88 -1.69
C ALA A 4 -6.40 -6.53 -0.31
N ARG A 5 -5.18 -6.48 0.25
CA ARG A 5 -4.90 -6.93 1.62
C ARG A 5 -5.23 -5.88 2.69
N ALA A 6 -5.24 -4.60 2.33
CA ALA A 6 -5.46 -3.49 3.26
C ALA A 6 -6.81 -2.77 3.02
N VAL A 7 -7.40 -2.90 1.84
CA VAL A 7 -8.64 -2.23 1.42
C VAL A 7 -9.65 -3.28 0.96
N ALA A 8 -10.92 -3.16 1.39
CA ALA A 8 -11.99 -4.09 1.03
C ALA A 8 -13.37 -3.37 0.94
N PRO A 9 -14.07 -3.43 -0.20
CA PRO A 9 -13.62 -3.96 -1.49
C PRO A 9 -12.48 -3.13 -2.09
N ALA A 10 -11.62 -3.75 -2.90
CA ALA A 10 -10.57 -3.10 -3.68
C ALA A 10 -10.82 -3.33 -5.18
N HIS A 11 -10.19 -2.52 -6.04
CA HIS A 11 -10.27 -2.64 -7.50
C HIS A 11 -11.71 -2.55 -8.05
N THR A 12 -12.56 -1.72 -7.45
CA THR A 12 -13.91 -1.53 -7.95
C THR A 12 -13.90 -0.74 -9.27
N PRO A 13 -14.99 -0.76 -10.07
CA PRO A 13 -15.07 0.06 -11.28
C PRO A 13 -14.94 1.58 -11.07
N PHE A 14 -14.97 2.03 -9.81
CA PHE A 14 -14.85 3.43 -9.43
C PHE A 14 -13.44 3.78 -8.90
N ASP A 15 -12.56 2.80 -8.75
CA ASP A 15 -11.21 3.00 -8.24
C ASP A 15 -10.21 3.22 -9.39
N GLY A 16 -9.35 4.23 -9.23
CA GLY A 16 -8.26 4.56 -10.15
C GLY A 16 -6.91 3.95 -9.71
N ASP A 17 -6.94 2.73 -9.17
CA ASP A 17 -5.78 2.09 -8.53
C ASP A 17 -4.58 2.01 -9.49
N THR A 18 -3.46 2.63 -9.10
CA THR A 18 -2.25 2.68 -9.92
C THR A 18 -1.00 2.50 -9.05
N LEU A 19 -0.09 1.64 -9.49
CA LEU A 19 1.21 1.41 -8.84
C LEU A 19 2.34 1.68 -9.83
N PHE A 20 3.39 2.34 -9.36
CA PHE A 20 4.64 2.52 -10.09
C PHE A 20 5.75 1.75 -9.38
N ALA A 21 6.63 1.12 -10.15
CA ALA A 21 7.79 0.41 -9.65
C ALA A 21 9.07 1.00 -10.24
N LEU A 22 10.13 1.06 -9.43
CA LEU A 22 11.45 1.55 -9.84
C LEU A 22 12.52 0.63 -9.25
N ALA A 23 13.57 0.35 -10.04
CA ALA A 23 14.79 -0.27 -9.56
C ALA A 23 15.92 0.76 -9.59
N THR A 24 16.66 0.88 -8.49
CA THR A 24 17.82 1.79 -8.39
C THR A 24 19.04 1.31 -9.17
N GLY A 25 19.05 0.04 -9.60
CA GLY A 25 20.17 -0.57 -10.32
C GLY A 25 21.39 -0.89 -9.44
N THR A 26 21.26 -0.88 -8.12
CA THR A 26 22.38 -1.07 -7.17
C THR A 26 22.59 -2.53 -6.72
N HIS A 27 21.71 -3.46 -7.10
CA HIS A 27 21.84 -4.88 -6.77
C HIS A 27 22.50 -5.64 -7.93
N ASP A 28 23.59 -6.33 -7.65
CA ASP A 28 24.43 -7.09 -8.57
C ASP A 28 24.24 -8.61 -8.47
N GLY A 29 23.40 -9.07 -7.53
CA GLY A 29 23.10 -10.47 -7.29
C GLY A 29 22.00 -11.07 -8.17
N LYS A 30 21.76 -12.37 -7.99
CA LYS A 30 20.62 -13.06 -8.61
C LYS A 30 19.32 -12.56 -8.00
N VAL A 31 18.40 -12.18 -8.87
CA VAL A 31 17.06 -11.72 -8.48
C VAL A 31 16.08 -12.89 -8.50
N ASP A 32 15.29 -13.02 -7.42
CA ASP A 32 14.10 -13.86 -7.38
C ASP A 32 12.83 -12.99 -7.47
N LEU A 33 12.14 -13.09 -8.60
CA LEU A 33 10.93 -12.32 -8.88
C LEU A 33 9.78 -12.67 -7.94
N LEU A 34 9.67 -13.93 -7.48
CA LEU A 34 8.59 -14.33 -6.59
C LEU A 34 8.75 -13.67 -5.23
N SER A 35 9.97 -13.70 -4.69
CA SER A 35 10.31 -13.01 -3.44
C SER A 35 10.08 -11.50 -3.55
N ILE A 36 10.48 -10.86 -4.65
CA ILE A 36 10.20 -9.43 -4.88
C ILE A 36 8.71 -9.16 -4.91
N GLY A 37 7.92 -9.95 -5.64
CA GLY A 37 6.47 -9.77 -5.75
C GLY A 37 5.75 -9.94 -4.41
N ALA A 38 6.16 -10.94 -3.62
CA ALA A 38 5.62 -11.16 -2.27
C ALA A 38 5.91 -9.97 -1.35
N LEU A 39 7.18 -9.54 -1.31
CA LEU A 39 7.60 -8.38 -0.51
C LEU A 39 6.88 -7.10 -0.99
N ALA A 40 6.73 -6.90 -2.30
CA ALA A 40 6.01 -5.76 -2.85
C ALA A 40 4.54 -5.72 -2.36
N ALA A 41 3.86 -6.87 -2.34
CA ALA A 41 2.50 -6.95 -1.83
C ALA A 41 2.42 -6.69 -0.31
N ASP A 42 3.39 -7.17 0.46
CA ASP A 42 3.46 -6.91 1.91
C ASP A 42 3.70 -5.43 2.20
N VAL A 43 4.70 -4.81 1.56
CA VAL A 43 5.05 -3.41 1.83
C VAL A 43 3.99 -2.42 1.34
N VAL A 44 3.27 -2.73 0.26
CA VAL A 44 2.13 -1.91 -0.19
C VAL A 44 1.01 -1.95 0.86
N ALA A 45 0.66 -3.14 1.37
CA ALA A 45 -0.35 -3.27 2.41
C ALA A 45 0.04 -2.52 3.69
N GLU A 46 1.30 -2.67 4.13
CA GLU A 46 1.82 -1.97 5.31
C GLU A 46 1.83 -0.44 5.10
N ALA A 47 2.23 0.04 3.92
CA ALA A 47 2.24 1.46 3.60
C ALA A 47 0.84 2.08 3.69
N ILE A 48 -0.20 1.39 3.19
CA ILE A 48 -1.60 1.84 3.30
C ILE A 48 -2.00 1.95 4.77
N VAL A 49 -1.75 0.92 5.59
CA VAL A 49 -2.08 0.93 7.02
C VAL A 49 -1.32 2.05 7.75
N ARG A 50 -0.04 2.26 7.42
CA ARG A 50 0.76 3.35 7.98
C ARG A 50 0.16 4.72 7.61
N ALA A 51 -0.29 4.90 6.38
CA ALA A 51 -0.93 6.15 5.95
C ALA A 51 -2.20 6.42 6.76
N VAL A 52 -3.07 5.42 6.94
CA VAL A 52 -4.30 5.55 7.75
C VAL A 52 -3.98 5.90 9.21
N ARG A 53 -2.96 5.27 9.80
CA ARG A 53 -2.54 5.55 11.19
C ARG A 53 -1.88 6.91 11.36
N ALA A 54 -1.20 7.42 10.34
CA ALA A 54 -0.53 8.72 10.37
C ALA A 54 -1.44 9.90 9.99
N ALA A 55 -2.62 9.62 9.43
CA ALA A 55 -3.59 10.64 9.04
C ALA A 55 -4.06 11.46 10.26
N LYS A 56 -4.33 12.74 10.01
CA LYS A 56 -5.01 13.64 10.94
C LYS A 56 -6.39 13.98 10.39
N GLY A 57 -7.38 14.08 11.26
CA GLY A 57 -8.72 14.44 10.84
C GLY A 57 -8.78 15.83 10.23
N ILE A 58 -9.78 16.02 9.38
CA ILE A 58 -10.19 17.33 8.87
C ILE A 58 -11.65 17.60 9.31
N PRO A 59 -12.16 18.83 9.22
CA PRO A 59 -13.53 19.12 9.61
C PRO A 59 -14.55 18.19 8.91
N GLY A 60 -15.33 17.45 9.69
CA GLY A 60 -16.33 16.49 9.20
C GLY A 60 -15.79 15.09 8.85
N PHE A 61 -14.47 14.88 8.86
CA PHE A 61 -13.85 13.59 8.54
C PHE A 61 -12.75 13.26 9.57
N PRO A 62 -13.10 12.60 10.67
CA PRO A 62 -12.12 12.21 11.69
C PRO A 62 -11.14 11.17 11.14
N ALA A 63 -9.88 11.24 11.57
CA ALA A 63 -8.92 10.18 11.27
C ALA A 63 -9.22 8.92 12.09
N ALA A 64 -8.74 7.76 11.64
CA ALA A 64 -8.97 6.49 12.32
C ALA A 64 -8.52 6.49 13.79
N GLY A 65 -7.46 7.23 14.13
CA GLY A 65 -6.98 7.38 15.50
C GLY A 65 -7.87 8.25 16.41
N GLU A 66 -8.80 8.99 15.84
CA GLU A 66 -9.69 9.94 16.53
C GLU A 66 -11.11 9.37 16.75
N ILE A 67 -11.42 8.20 16.18
CA ILE A 67 -12.74 7.54 16.23
C ILE A 67 -12.79 6.48 17.36
N ARG A 68 -11.81 6.49 18.28
CA ARG A 68 -11.71 5.53 19.39
C ARG A 68 -12.25 6.06 20.71
#